data_AF-A0A6V8KY13-F1
#
_entry.id   AF-A0A6V8KY13-F1
#
_cell.length_a   1.000
_cell.length_b   1.000
_cell.length_c   1.000
_cell.angle_alpha   90.00
_cell.angle_beta   90.00
_cell.angle_gamma   90.00
#
_symmetry.space_group_name_H-M   'P 1'
#
loop_
_entity.id
_entity.type
_entity.pdbx_description
1 polymer ?
#
loop_
_entity_poly.entity_id
_entity_poly.type
_entity_poly.pdbx_seq_one_letter_code
_entity_poly.pdbx_strand_id
1 'polypeptide(L)'
;MRRIGIGLAVVLAAVLGAAQPAHAAVPDGHGFVLWNGAATVPSGTWPPATTVTPGGGGLYRIVFPGQAARGGVVHITAINERPIWCQALRWGPSGADEIAYVRCYRPGGFGYDTPFTAVFASSSPPDGIPGHYGYVHALANGTIVSEYNSQIGTGNVVAPTGSPGEWVVRFPMLGTPGPFDGSLQATAVNTSVGAHCEIAKWSSNVWSQDVVVFCFDGVGAKFDTDFTLTYQYRRALYGPAIPPKYFGYLWNMPPPPVPNIGPASTNFNSVFGPGANAIASSGPGLSLVVFRGLAQRPDTVQVTAVGQRGEFCNLQWYWAYIGTDVYVRNVACYTPLGARVDSGSFTSYNSEF
;
A
#
# COMPACT_ATOMS: atom_id res chain seq x y z
N MET A 1 -82.71 13.53 10.51
CA MET A 1 -81.40 14.22 10.44
C MET A 1 -80.30 13.17 10.33
N ARG A 2 -79.80 12.94 9.11
CA ARG A 2 -78.79 11.92 8.76
C ARG A 2 -77.49 12.68 8.55
N ARG A 3 -76.47 12.47 9.40
CA ARG A 3 -75.12 13.03 9.18
C ARG A 3 -74.19 11.88 8.80
N ILE A 4 -73.72 11.93 7.56
CA ILE A 4 -72.74 11.04 6.96
C ILE A 4 -71.36 11.59 7.33
N GLY A 5 -70.57 10.82 8.08
CA GLY A 5 -69.15 11.11 8.34
C GLY A 5 -68.30 10.46 7.27
N ILE A 6 -67.57 11.27 6.50
CA ILE A 6 -66.57 10.82 5.53
C ILE A 6 -65.23 10.77 6.26
N GLY A 7 -64.70 9.56 6.47
CA GLY A 7 -63.37 9.34 7.00
C GLY A 7 -62.31 9.50 5.91
N LEU A 8 -61.35 10.40 6.12
CA LEU A 8 -60.18 10.58 5.26
C LEU A 8 -59.11 9.57 5.68
N ALA A 9 -58.78 8.61 4.82
CA ALA A 9 -57.69 7.68 5.05
C ALA A 9 -56.37 8.31 4.58
N VAL A 10 -55.45 8.58 5.52
CA VAL A 10 -54.08 8.98 5.22
C VAL A 10 -53.24 7.70 5.05
N VAL A 11 -52.80 7.43 3.83
CA VAL A 11 -51.83 6.37 3.54
C VAL A 11 -50.43 6.96 3.74
N LEU A 12 -49.80 6.70 4.88
CA LEU A 12 -48.35 6.88 5.05
C LEU A 12 -47.63 5.73 4.35
N ALA A 13 -47.01 6.00 3.21
CA ALA A 13 -46.03 5.10 2.61
C ALA A 13 -44.74 5.15 3.45
N ALA A 14 -44.48 4.08 4.21
CA ALA A 14 -43.22 3.91 4.91
C ALA A 14 -42.12 3.61 3.87
N VAL A 15 -41.21 4.57 3.66
CA VAL A 15 -39.96 4.33 2.94
C VAL A 15 -39.09 3.44 3.83
N LEU A 16 -39.05 2.14 3.53
CA LEU A 16 -38.06 1.23 4.09
C LEU A 16 -36.70 1.57 3.45
N GLY A 17 -36.01 2.57 4.01
CA GLY A 17 -34.57 2.72 3.76
C GLY A 17 -33.88 1.46 4.26
N ALA A 18 -33.11 0.80 3.40
CA ALA A 18 -32.21 -0.26 3.83
C ALA A 18 -31.26 0.34 4.88
N ALA A 19 -31.46 -0.03 6.15
CA ALA A 19 -30.56 0.34 7.21
C ALA A 19 -29.20 -0.29 6.87
N GLN A 20 -28.22 0.55 6.51
CA GLN A 20 -26.83 0.11 6.50
C GLN A 20 -26.50 -0.35 7.92
N PRO A 21 -25.87 -1.51 8.10
CA PRO A 21 -25.50 -1.96 9.43
C PRO A 21 -24.63 -0.89 10.08
N ALA A 22 -24.96 -0.52 11.32
CA ALA A 22 -24.12 0.36 12.12
C ALA A 22 -22.78 -0.35 12.34
N HIS A 23 -21.76 0.03 11.55
CA HIS A 23 -20.40 -0.38 11.79
C HIS A 23 -19.92 0.37 13.04
N ALA A 24 -19.90 -0.29 14.19
CA ALA A 24 -19.13 0.19 15.32
C ALA A 24 -17.68 0.41 14.84
N ALA A 25 -17.09 1.57 15.15
CA ALA A 25 -15.72 1.89 14.81
C ALA A 25 -14.80 0.77 15.33
N VAL A 26 -14.27 -0.04 14.41
CA VAL A 26 -13.24 -1.03 14.72
C VAL A 26 -11.98 -0.23 15.02
N PRO A 27 -11.28 -0.45 16.15
CA PRO A 27 -10.02 0.25 16.40
C PRO A 27 -9.08 0.05 15.21
N ASP A 28 -8.57 1.15 14.67
CA ASP A 28 -7.57 1.12 13.60
C ASP A 28 -6.37 0.31 14.09
N GLY A 29 -6.04 -0.77 13.40
CA GLY A 29 -4.84 -1.57 13.64
C GLY A 29 -3.77 -1.23 12.62
N HIS A 30 -2.54 -1.04 13.07
CA HIS A 30 -1.39 -0.91 12.16
C HIS A 30 -0.15 -1.58 12.72
N GLY A 31 0.85 -1.80 11.90
CA GLY A 31 2.09 -2.43 12.36
C GLY A 31 3.09 -2.41 11.23
N PHE A 32 4.37 -2.33 11.55
CA PHE A 32 5.41 -2.52 10.57
C PHE A 32 6.59 -3.25 11.17
N VAL A 33 7.32 -3.96 10.32
CA VAL A 33 8.47 -4.75 10.74
C VAL A 33 9.59 -4.61 9.75
N LEU A 34 10.81 -4.60 10.28
CA LEU A 34 12.03 -4.76 9.53
C LEU A 34 12.68 -6.07 9.98
N TRP A 35 12.70 -7.05 9.08
CA TRP A 35 13.35 -8.34 9.30
C TRP A 35 14.71 -8.35 8.61
N ASN A 36 15.79 -8.57 9.36
CA ASN A 36 17.14 -8.55 8.80
C ASN A 36 17.64 -9.91 8.27
N GLY A 37 16.78 -10.92 8.20
CA GLY A 37 17.15 -12.30 7.86
C GLY A 37 17.38 -13.20 9.07
N ALA A 38 17.58 -12.64 10.27
CA ALA A 38 17.84 -13.38 11.50
C ALA A 38 16.99 -12.93 12.71
N ALA A 39 16.67 -11.64 12.79
CA ALA A 39 15.89 -11.05 13.86
C ALA A 39 15.07 -9.84 13.37
N THR A 40 14.03 -9.50 14.14
CA THR A 40 13.35 -8.21 13.98
C THR A 40 14.29 -7.08 14.42
N VAL A 41 14.32 -6.00 13.66
CA VAL A 41 15.18 -4.84 13.92
C VAL A 41 14.38 -3.80 14.69
N PRO A 42 14.73 -3.47 15.95
CA PRO A 42 13.94 -2.56 16.77
C PRO A 42 13.73 -1.18 16.14
N SER A 43 14.74 -0.65 15.43
CA SER A 43 14.62 0.65 14.76
C SER A 43 13.69 0.66 13.56
N GLY A 44 13.24 -0.49 13.08
CA GLY A 44 12.33 -0.59 11.95
C GLY A 44 11.08 -1.42 12.26
N THR A 45 10.73 -1.54 13.54
CA THR A 45 9.67 -2.46 13.98
C THR A 45 8.76 -1.80 15.00
N TRP A 46 7.47 -1.86 14.73
CA TRP A 46 6.39 -1.42 15.62
C TRP A 46 5.14 -2.29 15.44
N PRO A 47 4.46 -2.72 16.52
CA PRO A 47 4.82 -2.51 17.92
C PRO A 47 6.13 -3.21 18.33
N PRO A 48 6.81 -2.80 19.41
CA PRO A 48 8.12 -3.34 19.79
C PRO A 48 8.18 -4.86 20.01
N ALA A 49 7.04 -5.47 20.39
CA ALA A 49 6.92 -6.91 20.59
C ALA A 49 6.58 -7.70 19.31
N THR A 50 6.63 -7.06 18.14
CA THR A 50 6.41 -7.73 16.86
C THR A 50 7.46 -8.82 16.64
N THR A 51 7.02 -9.99 16.18
CA THR A 51 7.87 -11.15 15.93
C THR A 51 7.74 -11.65 14.51
N VAL A 52 8.82 -12.25 14.01
CA VAL A 52 8.86 -12.93 12.71
C VAL A 52 9.38 -14.35 12.92
N THR A 53 8.63 -15.33 12.42
CA THR A 53 9.01 -16.75 12.45
C THR A 53 9.16 -17.27 11.01
N PRO A 54 10.37 -17.63 10.57
CA PRO A 54 10.58 -18.26 9.26
C PRO A 54 9.95 -19.67 9.20
N GLY A 55 9.32 -20.00 8.08
CA GLY A 55 8.65 -21.29 7.82
C GLY A 55 9.28 -22.11 6.68
N GLY A 56 10.40 -21.65 6.10
CA GLY A 56 11.11 -22.28 4.99
C GLY A 56 10.61 -21.84 3.60
N GLY A 57 11.50 -21.87 2.60
CA GLY A 57 11.17 -21.52 1.22
C GLY A 57 10.68 -20.08 1.06
N GLY A 58 11.28 -19.14 1.80
CA GLY A 58 10.90 -17.73 1.82
C GLY A 58 9.60 -17.43 2.56
N LEU A 59 8.97 -18.41 3.23
CA LEU A 59 7.75 -18.19 4.01
C LEU A 59 8.08 -17.57 5.38
N TYR A 60 7.31 -16.57 5.78
CA TYR A 60 7.40 -15.95 7.10
C TYR A 60 6.02 -15.75 7.72
N ARG A 61 5.93 -15.98 9.02
CA ARG A 61 4.79 -15.58 9.86
C ARG A 61 5.19 -14.36 10.67
N ILE A 62 4.45 -13.27 10.53
CA ILE A 62 4.64 -12.02 11.26
C ILE A 62 3.49 -11.89 12.27
N VAL A 63 3.79 -11.52 13.50
CA VAL A 63 2.79 -11.21 14.53
C VAL A 63 2.94 -9.77 14.96
N PHE A 64 1.92 -8.95 14.74
CA PHE A 64 1.80 -7.58 15.21
C PHE A 64 0.92 -7.55 16.47
N PRO A 65 1.51 -7.45 17.68
CA PRO A 65 0.76 -7.66 18.91
C PRO A 65 -0.18 -6.49 19.21
N GLY A 66 -1.41 -6.81 19.62
CA GLY A 66 -2.43 -5.80 19.93
C GLY A 66 -2.99 -5.05 18.71
N GLN A 67 -2.69 -5.50 17.49
CA GLN A 67 -3.07 -4.83 16.24
C GLN A 67 -4.19 -5.53 15.49
N ALA A 68 -4.87 -6.50 16.13
CA ALA A 68 -5.96 -7.26 15.52
C ALA A 68 -7.00 -6.35 14.87
N ALA A 69 -7.25 -6.54 13.58
CA ALA A 69 -8.33 -5.83 12.89
C ALA A 69 -9.10 -6.74 11.94
N ARG A 70 -10.36 -6.39 11.68
CA ARG A 70 -11.16 -7.09 10.67
C ARG A 70 -10.84 -6.52 9.29
N GLY A 71 -9.89 -7.14 8.60
CA GLY A 71 -9.49 -6.76 7.25
C GLY A 71 -8.21 -5.94 7.23
N GLY A 72 -8.20 -4.84 6.48
CA GLY A 72 -6.99 -4.05 6.23
C GLY A 72 -6.20 -4.55 5.03
N VAL A 73 -4.96 -4.10 4.94
CA VAL A 73 -4.02 -4.40 3.85
C VAL A 73 -2.63 -4.69 4.40
N VAL A 74 -1.88 -5.50 3.66
CA VAL A 74 -0.45 -5.72 3.88
C VAL A 74 0.32 -5.23 2.67
N HIS A 75 1.41 -4.49 2.93
CA HIS A 75 2.44 -4.16 1.95
C HIS A 75 3.77 -4.75 2.39
N ILE A 76 4.57 -5.21 1.45
CA ILE A 76 5.88 -5.79 1.73
C ILE A 76 6.87 -5.47 0.62
N THR A 77 8.09 -5.12 1.02
CA THR A 77 9.21 -4.85 0.13
C THR A 77 10.39 -5.75 0.52
N ALA A 78 10.92 -6.48 -0.45
CA ALA A 78 12.12 -7.29 -0.24
C ALA A 78 13.36 -6.39 -0.02
N ILE A 79 14.30 -6.87 0.78
CA ILE A 79 15.60 -6.22 0.97
C ILE A 79 16.68 -7.22 0.52
N ASN A 80 17.17 -7.07 -0.71
CA ASN A 80 18.17 -7.94 -1.31
C ASN A 80 18.88 -7.29 -2.51
N GLU A 81 20.18 -7.55 -2.66
CA GLU A 81 20.92 -7.11 -3.85
C GLU A 81 20.50 -7.84 -5.14
N ARG A 82 19.87 -9.01 -5.01
CA ARG A 82 19.34 -9.85 -6.10
C ARG A 82 17.91 -9.43 -6.48
N PRO A 83 17.40 -9.83 -7.66
CA PRO A 83 16.04 -9.56 -8.11
C PRO A 83 14.99 -10.36 -7.31
N ILE A 84 14.80 -10.04 -6.03
CA ILE A 84 13.85 -10.70 -5.14
C ILE A 84 12.66 -9.79 -4.91
N TRP A 85 11.44 -10.33 -4.95
CA TRP A 85 10.24 -9.65 -4.48
C TRP A 85 9.62 -10.44 -3.32
N CYS A 86 8.71 -9.79 -2.60
CA CYS A 86 7.89 -10.44 -1.60
C CYS A 86 6.42 -10.11 -1.84
N GLN A 87 5.53 -10.97 -1.36
CA GLN A 87 4.09 -10.81 -1.46
C GLN A 87 3.42 -11.25 -0.16
N ALA A 88 2.17 -10.84 0.04
CA ALA A 88 1.33 -11.37 1.10
C ALA A 88 0.67 -12.69 0.67
N LEU A 89 0.40 -13.58 1.64
CA LEU A 89 -0.39 -14.79 1.41
C LEU A 89 -1.78 -14.60 1.97
N ARG A 90 -1.84 -14.11 3.21
CA ARG A 90 -3.05 -13.84 3.98
C ARG A 90 -2.67 -13.10 5.26
N TRP A 91 -3.63 -12.41 5.84
CA TRP A 91 -3.54 -11.87 7.18
C TRP A 91 -4.89 -11.96 7.88
N GLY A 92 -4.89 -11.75 9.17
CA GLY A 92 -6.10 -11.68 9.97
C GLY A 92 -5.82 -11.71 11.46
N PRO A 93 -6.84 -11.41 12.27
CA PRO A 93 -6.72 -11.36 13.71
C PRO A 93 -6.61 -12.76 14.31
N SER A 94 -5.78 -12.89 15.34
CA SER A 94 -5.63 -14.07 16.19
C SER A 94 -5.62 -13.64 17.64
N GLY A 95 -6.80 -13.61 18.27
CA GLY A 95 -6.96 -12.99 19.58
C GLY A 95 -6.81 -11.47 19.45
N ALA A 96 -5.91 -10.87 20.24
CA ALA A 96 -5.61 -9.45 20.20
C ALA A 96 -4.56 -9.07 19.13
N ASP A 97 -3.90 -10.07 18.53
CA ASP A 97 -2.79 -9.85 17.61
C ASP A 97 -3.26 -9.92 16.16
N GLU A 98 -2.59 -9.18 15.28
CA GLU A 98 -2.72 -9.39 13.83
C GLU A 98 -1.60 -10.31 13.36
N ILE A 99 -1.94 -11.33 12.55
CA ILE A 99 -0.96 -12.24 11.97
C ILE A 99 -0.95 -12.05 10.47
N ALA A 100 0.21 -11.72 9.90
CA ALA A 100 0.43 -11.73 8.46
C ALA A 100 1.34 -12.89 8.05
N TYR A 101 0.97 -13.60 7.00
CA TYR A 101 1.83 -14.56 6.32
C TYR A 101 2.32 -13.93 5.03
N VAL A 102 3.64 -13.94 4.82
CA VAL A 102 4.30 -13.39 3.63
C VAL A 102 5.25 -14.42 3.04
N ARG A 103 5.51 -14.33 1.74
CA ARG A 103 6.54 -15.14 1.08
C ARG A 103 7.31 -14.33 0.07
N CYS A 104 8.60 -14.58 0.01
CA CYS A 104 9.50 -13.95 -0.94
C CYS A 104 9.93 -14.93 -2.02
N TYR A 105 10.17 -14.40 -3.21
CA TYR A 105 10.42 -15.17 -4.42
C TYR A 105 11.55 -14.54 -5.24
N ARG A 106 12.22 -15.40 -5.99
CA ARG A 106 13.16 -15.02 -7.06
C ARG A 106 12.52 -15.23 -8.43
N PRO A 107 13.10 -14.69 -9.53
CA PRO A 107 12.58 -14.87 -10.87
C PRO A 107 12.43 -16.36 -11.20
N GLY A 108 11.33 -16.70 -11.87
CA GLY A 108 10.89 -18.09 -12.04
C GLY A 108 9.93 -18.59 -10.95
N GLY A 109 9.57 -17.75 -9.96
CA GLY A 109 8.52 -18.05 -8.99
C GLY A 109 8.93 -19.00 -7.86
N PHE A 110 10.22 -19.19 -7.62
CA PHE A 110 10.72 -20.03 -6.53
C PHE A 110 10.85 -19.25 -5.23
N GLY A 111 10.38 -19.84 -4.14
CA GLY A 111 10.53 -19.27 -2.79
C GLY A 111 11.99 -19.01 -2.42
N TYR A 112 12.26 -17.90 -1.74
CA TYR A 112 13.61 -17.46 -1.42
C TYR A 112 13.65 -16.75 -0.06
N ASP A 113 14.53 -17.20 0.83
CA ASP A 113 14.72 -16.56 2.13
C ASP A 113 15.48 -15.24 1.98
N THR A 114 14.89 -14.13 2.42
CA THR A 114 15.49 -12.79 2.32
C THR A 114 15.06 -11.89 3.47
N PRO A 115 15.88 -10.90 3.84
CA PRO A 115 15.42 -9.74 4.59
C PRO A 115 14.28 -9.01 3.87
N PHE A 116 13.41 -8.35 4.62
CA PHE A 116 12.28 -7.60 4.09
C PHE A 116 11.81 -6.55 5.09
N THR A 117 10.97 -5.64 4.62
CA THR A 117 10.15 -4.77 5.46
C THR A 117 8.69 -4.88 5.06
N ALA A 118 7.80 -5.01 6.05
CA ALA A 118 6.37 -5.16 5.83
C ALA A 118 5.56 -4.19 6.69
N VAL A 119 4.39 -3.82 6.20
CA VAL A 119 3.41 -2.97 6.89
C VAL A 119 2.05 -3.66 6.85
N PHE A 120 1.35 -3.66 7.96
CA PHE A 120 -0.08 -3.91 8.07
C PHE A 120 -0.78 -2.61 8.42
N ALA A 121 -1.94 -2.36 7.80
CA ALA A 121 -2.78 -1.21 8.10
C ALA A 121 -4.26 -1.53 7.94
N SER A 122 -5.07 -0.99 8.83
CA SER A 122 -6.52 -1.01 8.78
C SER A 122 -7.07 0.29 9.35
N SER A 123 -8.13 0.80 8.73
CA SER A 123 -8.72 2.09 9.09
C SER A 123 -10.24 1.98 9.12
N SER A 124 -10.88 2.77 9.98
CA SER A 124 -12.33 2.85 10.14
C SER A 124 -12.84 4.29 9.97
N PRO A 125 -14.04 4.52 9.39
CA PRO A 125 -14.64 5.86 9.34
C PRO A 125 -15.11 6.34 10.73
N PRO A 126 -15.29 7.67 10.98
CA PRO A 126 -14.84 8.84 10.22
C PRO A 126 -13.72 9.61 10.97
N ASP A 127 -12.71 10.09 10.25
CA ASP A 127 -11.48 10.50 10.94
C ASP A 127 -11.18 12.01 10.93
N GLY A 128 -11.78 12.83 10.05
CA GLY A 128 -11.60 14.29 10.06
C GLY A 128 -10.14 14.75 9.90
N ILE A 129 -9.24 13.84 9.52
CA ILE A 129 -7.81 14.08 9.44
C ILE A 129 -7.46 14.64 8.07
N PRO A 130 -6.62 15.69 7.99
CA PRO A 130 -6.16 16.24 6.72
C PRO A 130 -5.53 15.21 5.78
N GLY A 131 -5.66 15.47 4.48
CA GLY A 131 -5.16 14.59 3.41
C GLY A 131 -6.21 13.61 2.91
N HIS A 132 -5.83 12.83 1.90
CA HIS A 132 -6.67 11.78 1.32
C HIS A 132 -5.97 10.44 1.45
N TYR A 133 -6.72 9.43 1.87
CA TYR A 133 -6.23 8.07 2.01
C TYR A 133 -7.35 7.07 1.77
N GLY A 134 -6.97 5.97 1.13
CA GLY A 134 -7.87 4.87 0.83
C GLY A 134 -7.08 3.63 0.49
N TYR A 135 -7.65 2.48 0.78
CA TYR A 135 -7.09 1.20 0.36
C TYR A 135 -8.17 0.24 -0.08
N VAL A 136 -7.76 -0.76 -0.85
CA VAL A 136 -8.55 -1.96 -1.17
C VAL A 136 -7.70 -3.21 -0.98
N HIS A 137 -8.33 -4.27 -0.49
CA HIS A 137 -7.93 -5.64 -0.68
C HIS A 137 -8.97 -6.27 -1.60
N ALA A 138 -8.56 -6.61 -2.81
CA ALA A 138 -9.42 -7.19 -3.83
C ALA A 138 -9.00 -8.61 -4.15
N LEU A 139 -9.98 -9.48 -4.37
CA LEU A 139 -9.77 -10.84 -4.85
C LEU A 139 -9.46 -10.84 -6.36
N ALA A 140 -8.94 -11.97 -6.86
CA ALA A 140 -8.61 -12.21 -8.26
C ALA A 140 -9.81 -12.09 -9.23
N ASN A 141 -11.03 -11.97 -8.72
CA ASN A 141 -12.24 -11.71 -9.50
C ASN A 141 -12.74 -10.26 -9.39
N GLY A 142 -11.99 -9.38 -8.73
CA GLY A 142 -12.32 -7.97 -8.49
C GLY A 142 -13.22 -7.72 -7.27
N THR A 143 -13.64 -8.75 -6.54
CA THR A 143 -14.44 -8.56 -5.31
C THR A 143 -13.59 -7.91 -4.23
N ILE A 144 -14.06 -6.79 -3.69
CA ILE A 144 -13.43 -6.13 -2.54
C ILE A 144 -13.80 -6.88 -1.26
N VAL A 145 -12.81 -7.35 -0.52
CA VAL A 145 -12.99 -8.03 0.78
C VAL A 145 -12.67 -7.14 1.97
N SER A 146 -11.86 -6.11 1.76
CA SER A 146 -11.66 -5.04 2.73
C SER A 146 -11.34 -3.75 2.00
N GLU A 147 -11.84 -2.64 2.51
CA GLU A 147 -11.57 -1.33 1.95
C GLU A 147 -11.64 -0.25 3.03
N TYR A 148 -11.06 0.89 2.70
CA TYR A 148 -11.26 2.13 3.42
C TYR A 148 -11.22 3.30 2.45
N ASN A 149 -12.04 4.32 2.71
CA ASN A 149 -12.01 5.59 2.03
C ASN A 149 -12.20 6.72 3.06
N SER A 150 -11.24 7.64 3.12
CA SER A 150 -11.28 8.79 4.04
C SER A 150 -12.42 9.79 3.75
N GLN A 151 -13.12 9.66 2.61
CA GLN A 151 -14.33 10.44 2.33
C GLN A 151 -15.58 9.66 2.76
N ILE A 152 -16.35 10.30 3.65
CA ILE A 152 -17.55 9.71 4.25
C ILE A 152 -18.58 9.35 3.16
N GLY A 153 -19.13 8.14 3.25
CA GLY A 153 -20.22 7.67 2.39
C GLY A 153 -19.78 7.26 0.98
N THR A 154 -18.48 7.13 0.74
CA THR A 154 -17.95 6.67 -0.55
C THR A 154 -17.28 5.31 -0.41
N GLY A 155 -17.63 4.39 -1.31
CA GLY A 155 -16.97 3.09 -1.45
C GLY A 155 -15.98 3.12 -2.60
N ASN A 156 -14.90 2.35 -2.48
CA ASN A 156 -13.96 2.16 -3.57
C ASN A 156 -14.55 1.18 -4.59
N VAL A 157 -14.01 1.22 -5.80
CA VAL A 157 -14.46 0.33 -6.89
C VAL A 157 -13.26 -0.37 -7.48
N VAL A 158 -13.37 -1.67 -7.69
CA VAL A 158 -12.40 -2.47 -8.44
C VAL A 158 -13.13 -3.12 -9.61
N ALA A 159 -12.59 -2.95 -10.81
CA ALA A 159 -13.16 -3.51 -12.04
C ALA A 159 -12.05 -4.07 -12.95
N PRO A 160 -12.27 -5.23 -13.60
CA PRO A 160 -11.32 -5.75 -14.58
C PRO A 160 -11.31 -4.88 -15.84
N THR A 161 -10.17 -4.80 -16.54
CA THR A 161 -10.09 -4.10 -17.85
C THR A 161 -10.40 -5.00 -19.04
N GLY A 162 -10.56 -6.30 -18.81
CA GLY A 162 -10.83 -7.31 -19.84
C GLY A 162 -9.64 -8.19 -20.20
N SER A 163 -8.44 -7.89 -19.70
CA SER A 163 -7.25 -8.75 -19.80
C SER A 163 -6.91 -9.33 -18.43
N PRO A 164 -6.33 -10.56 -18.36
CA PRO A 164 -5.88 -11.12 -17.10
C PRO A 164 -4.90 -10.20 -16.38
N GLY A 165 -4.96 -10.18 -15.05
CA GLY A 165 -4.07 -9.41 -14.18
C GLY A 165 -4.21 -7.90 -14.31
N GLU A 166 -5.22 -7.38 -15.01
CA GLU A 166 -5.40 -5.94 -15.21
C GLU A 166 -6.67 -5.41 -14.52
N TRP A 167 -6.47 -4.47 -13.61
CA TRP A 167 -7.53 -3.93 -12.77
C TRP A 167 -7.54 -2.41 -12.80
N VAL A 168 -8.72 -1.82 -12.89
CA VAL A 168 -8.96 -0.41 -12.59
C VAL A 168 -9.51 -0.33 -11.18
N VAL A 169 -8.79 0.37 -10.31
CA VAL A 169 -9.25 0.76 -8.99
C VAL A 169 -9.62 2.25 -9.03
N ARG A 170 -10.81 2.58 -8.56
CA ARG A 170 -11.24 3.95 -8.35
C ARG A 170 -11.42 4.19 -6.88
N PHE A 171 -10.82 5.29 -6.41
CA PHE A 171 -11.11 5.84 -5.10
C PHE A 171 -11.90 7.15 -5.28
N PRO A 172 -13.24 7.09 -5.23
CA PRO A 172 -14.07 8.27 -5.41
C PRO A 172 -13.76 9.32 -4.36
N MET A 173 -13.80 10.58 -4.77
CA MET A 173 -13.61 11.78 -3.94
C MET A 173 -12.24 11.89 -3.27
N LEU A 174 -11.29 10.99 -3.55
CA LEU A 174 -9.92 11.05 -3.01
C LEU A 174 -8.92 11.75 -3.92
N GLY A 175 -9.33 12.10 -5.14
CA GLY A 175 -8.45 12.78 -6.08
C GLY A 175 -8.40 14.29 -5.85
N THR A 176 -7.37 14.92 -6.40
CA THR A 176 -7.14 16.36 -6.36
C THR A 176 -7.05 16.94 -7.78
N PRO A 177 -6.98 18.28 -7.97
CA PRO A 177 -7.05 18.87 -9.31
C PRO A 177 -5.91 18.53 -10.29
N GLY A 178 -4.80 17.94 -9.85
CA GLY A 178 -3.63 17.65 -10.71
C GLY A 178 -3.77 16.31 -11.43
N PRO A 179 -3.12 16.09 -12.58
CA PRO A 179 -3.25 14.79 -13.25
C PRO A 179 -2.62 13.67 -12.43
N PHE A 180 -1.67 13.98 -11.54
CA PHE A 180 -0.98 13.04 -10.66
C PHE A 180 -0.76 13.70 -9.30
N ASP A 181 -1.32 13.12 -8.25
CA ASP A 181 -1.16 13.57 -6.87
C ASP A 181 -1.01 12.37 -5.92
N GLY A 182 -0.18 12.50 -4.89
CA GLY A 182 -0.01 11.43 -3.90
C GLY A 182 0.99 10.34 -4.29
N SER A 183 0.86 9.20 -3.63
CA SER A 183 1.66 8.00 -3.84
C SER A 183 0.78 6.76 -3.70
N LEU A 184 1.26 5.67 -4.29
CA LEU A 184 0.56 4.40 -4.37
C LEU A 184 1.48 3.28 -3.89
N GLN A 185 0.92 2.30 -3.19
CA GLN A 185 1.61 1.05 -2.89
C GLN A 185 0.72 -0.12 -3.28
N ALA A 186 1.28 -1.09 -4.01
CA ALA A 186 0.58 -2.29 -4.43
C ALA A 186 1.36 -3.53 -4.00
N THR A 187 0.64 -4.57 -3.61
CA THR A 187 1.24 -5.84 -3.23
C THR A 187 0.33 -6.98 -3.67
N ALA A 188 0.89 -7.98 -4.35
CA ALA A 188 0.15 -9.17 -4.69
C ALA A 188 -0.21 -9.97 -3.43
N VAL A 189 -1.35 -10.63 -3.47
CA VAL A 189 -1.82 -11.55 -2.44
C VAL A 189 -2.04 -12.90 -3.11
N ASN A 190 -1.19 -13.87 -2.81
CA ASN A 190 -1.35 -15.22 -3.38
C ASN A 190 -0.78 -16.28 -2.45
N THR A 191 -1.53 -17.33 -2.21
CA THR A 191 -1.15 -18.43 -1.29
C THR A 191 -0.39 -19.55 -1.97
N SER A 192 -0.43 -19.64 -3.31
CA SER A 192 -0.03 -20.82 -4.06
C SER A 192 1.23 -20.60 -4.90
N VAL A 193 1.31 -19.46 -5.59
CA VAL A 193 2.40 -19.16 -6.53
C VAL A 193 2.97 -17.77 -6.29
N GLY A 194 4.19 -17.53 -6.79
CA GLY A 194 4.79 -16.20 -6.83
C GLY A 194 4.01 -15.29 -7.77
N ALA A 195 3.66 -14.11 -7.28
CA ALA A 195 3.02 -13.04 -8.02
C ALA A 195 3.50 -11.68 -7.50
N HIS A 196 3.44 -10.66 -8.34
CA HIS A 196 3.72 -9.27 -7.98
C HIS A 196 2.78 -8.35 -8.76
N CYS A 197 2.50 -7.18 -8.19
CA CYS A 197 1.68 -6.17 -8.83
C CYS A 197 2.42 -4.84 -8.90
N GLU A 198 2.21 -4.10 -9.98
CA GLU A 198 2.79 -2.79 -10.25
C GLU A 198 1.71 -1.78 -10.60
N ILE A 199 2.04 -0.48 -10.49
CA ILE A 199 1.16 0.60 -10.92
C ILE A 199 1.41 0.87 -12.40
N ALA A 200 0.43 0.55 -13.25
CA ALA A 200 0.54 0.67 -14.70
C ALA A 200 0.32 2.07 -15.25
N LYS A 201 -0.68 2.74 -14.69
CA LYS A 201 -1.03 4.13 -14.95
C LYS A 201 -1.98 4.59 -13.85
N TRP A 202 -2.09 5.88 -13.66
CA TRP A 202 -3.01 6.44 -12.69
C TRP A 202 -3.32 7.89 -13.07
N SER A 203 -4.39 8.43 -12.51
CA SER A 203 -4.76 9.82 -12.69
C SER A 203 -5.53 10.33 -11.48
N SER A 204 -5.29 11.59 -11.12
CA SER A 204 -6.11 12.31 -10.15
C SER A 204 -7.03 13.30 -10.86
N ASN A 205 -8.22 13.46 -10.32
CA ASN A 205 -9.08 14.61 -10.52
C ASN A 205 -9.92 14.83 -9.26
N VAL A 206 -10.57 15.98 -9.12
CA VAL A 206 -11.33 16.33 -7.91
C VAL A 206 -12.43 15.33 -7.50
N TRP A 207 -12.85 14.44 -8.41
CA TRP A 207 -13.90 13.46 -8.17
C TRP A 207 -13.38 12.04 -7.93
N SER A 208 -12.15 11.73 -8.34
CA SER A 208 -11.65 10.38 -8.25
C SER A 208 -10.13 10.31 -8.39
N GLN A 209 -9.55 9.37 -7.63
CA GLN A 209 -8.22 8.86 -7.87
C GLN A 209 -8.36 7.52 -8.60
N ASP A 210 -8.04 7.51 -9.88
CA ASP A 210 -8.15 6.33 -10.75
C ASP A 210 -6.76 5.70 -10.91
N VAL A 211 -6.66 4.40 -10.65
CA VAL A 211 -5.40 3.66 -10.66
C VAL A 211 -5.58 2.38 -11.46
N VAL A 212 -4.63 2.07 -12.34
CA VAL A 212 -4.57 0.79 -13.02
C VAL A 212 -3.43 -0.03 -12.43
N VAL A 213 -3.79 -1.20 -11.93
CA VAL A 213 -2.87 -2.18 -11.35
C VAL A 213 -2.69 -3.31 -12.34
N PHE A 214 -1.45 -3.63 -12.67
CA PHE A 214 -1.11 -4.85 -13.41
C PHE A 214 -0.44 -5.84 -12.47
N CYS A 215 -0.91 -7.08 -12.48
CA CYS A 215 -0.35 -8.18 -11.72
C CYS A 215 0.20 -9.25 -12.65
N PHE A 216 1.28 -9.87 -12.21
CA PHE A 216 2.06 -10.83 -12.97
C PHE A 216 2.39 -12.04 -12.10
N ASP A 217 2.58 -13.19 -12.73
CA ASP A 217 3.10 -14.37 -12.07
C ASP A 217 4.64 -14.31 -11.96
N GLY A 218 5.22 -15.31 -11.29
CA GLY A 218 6.66 -15.39 -11.07
C GLY A 218 7.51 -15.62 -12.33
N VAL A 219 6.91 -15.84 -13.51
CA VAL A 219 7.61 -15.90 -14.81
C VAL A 219 7.35 -14.66 -15.68
N GLY A 220 6.52 -13.71 -15.22
CA GLY A 220 6.25 -12.44 -15.88
C GLY A 220 5.05 -12.43 -16.81
N ALA A 221 4.21 -13.47 -16.80
CA ALA A 221 2.94 -13.42 -17.52
C ALA A 221 1.89 -12.67 -16.70
N LYS A 222 1.00 -11.94 -17.37
CA LYS A 222 -0.14 -11.31 -16.69
C LYS A 222 -1.00 -12.35 -16.00
N PHE A 223 -1.40 -12.08 -14.77
CA PHE A 223 -1.96 -13.10 -13.88
C PHE A 223 -3.03 -12.51 -12.96
N ASP A 224 -4.21 -13.13 -12.96
CA ASP A 224 -5.28 -12.81 -12.00
C ASP A 224 -4.90 -13.33 -10.62
N THR A 225 -4.66 -12.42 -9.69
CA THR A 225 -4.35 -12.70 -8.29
C THR A 225 -5.05 -11.70 -7.41
N ASP A 226 -5.30 -12.06 -6.15
CA ASP A 226 -5.71 -11.11 -5.14
C ASP A 226 -4.59 -10.04 -5.00
N PHE A 227 -4.95 -8.82 -4.61
CA PHE A 227 -3.99 -7.75 -4.41
C PHE A 227 -4.46 -6.74 -3.37
N THR A 228 -3.50 -6.04 -2.76
CA THR A 228 -3.74 -4.83 -1.99
C THR A 228 -3.28 -3.60 -2.77
N LEU A 229 -4.03 -2.51 -2.67
CA LEU A 229 -3.63 -1.21 -3.19
C LEU A 229 -3.97 -0.14 -2.15
N THR A 230 -2.98 0.69 -1.84
CA THR A 230 -3.17 1.87 -0.97
C THR A 230 -2.81 3.13 -1.72
N TYR A 231 -3.66 4.13 -1.60
CA TYR A 231 -3.43 5.51 -2.03
C TYR A 231 -3.22 6.40 -0.81
N GLN A 232 -2.18 7.24 -0.88
CA GLN A 232 -1.87 8.23 0.15
C GLN A 232 -1.61 9.61 -0.49
N TYR A 233 -2.24 10.64 0.07
CA TYR A 233 -1.99 12.03 -0.29
C TYR A 233 -1.95 12.89 0.98
N ARG A 234 -0.76 13.44 1.27
CA ARG A 234 -0.47 14.18 2.51
C ARG A 234 -0.85 13.40 3.79
N ARG A 235 -0.80 12.08 3.73
CA ARG A 235 -1.02 11.15 4.84
C ARG A 235 -0.03 9.99 4.75
N ALA A 236 0.23 9.35 5.89
CA ALA A 236 1.11 8.19 5.99
C ALA A 236 0.49 6.94 5.35
N LEU A 237 1.34 5.95 5.03
CA LEU A 237 0.95 4.71 4.34
C LEU A 237 0.01 3.81 5.13
N TYR A 238 0.00 3.93 6.46
CA TYR A 238 -0.91 3.16 7.30
C TYR A 238 -2.10 3.98 7.81
N GLY A 239 -2.26 5.21 7.30
CA GLY A 239 -3.44 6.07 7.46
C GLY A 239 -4.14 6.10 8.83
N PRO A 240 -3.43 6.08 9.97
CA PRO A 240 -4.08 5.92 11.27
C PRO A 240 -4.85 7.19 11.64
N ALA A 241 -5.81 7.07 12.56
CA ALA A 241 -6.59 8.19 13.10
C ALA A 241 -5.74 9.36 13.68
N ILE A 242 -4.45 9.14 13.91
CA ILE A 242 -3.47 10.19 14.16
C ILE A 242 -2.24 9.84 13.31
N PRO A 243 -2.13 10.36 12.06
CA PRO A 243 -0.98 10.05 11.22
C PRO A 243 0.30 10.44 11.94
N PRO A 244 1.38 9.66 11.76
CA PRO A 244 2.68 10.06 12.27
C PRO A 244 3.02 11.47 11.79
N LYS A 245 3.71 12.22 12.61
CA LYS A 245 4.28 13.52 12.28
C LYS A 245 5.39 13.39 11.22
N TYR A 246 6.09 12.26 11.13
CA TYR A 246 7.23 12.08 10.23
C TYR A 246 6.96 10.98 9.19
N PHE A 247 6.51 11.42 8.01
CA PHE A 247 6.30 10.56 6.85
C PHE A 247 6.56 11.35 5.57
N GLY A 248 6.81 10.60 4.50
CA GLY A 248 7.01 11.18 3.19
C GLY A 248 6.89 10.15 2.09
N TYR A 249 6.70 10.64 0.88
CA TYR A 249 6.71 9.79 -0.30
C TYR A 249 7.27 10.51 -1.49
N LEU A 250 7.74 9.72 -2.45
CA LEU A 250 8.28 10.21 -3.69
C LEU A 250 7.93 9.25 -4.83
N TRP A 251 7.47 9.81 -5.93
CA TRP A 251 7.38 9.12 -7.20
C TRP A 251 8.64 9.33 -8.02
N ASN A 252 9.33 8.23 -8.30
CA ASN A 252 10.33 8.13 -9.35
C ASN A 252 9.62 7.86 -10.67
N MET A 253 9.52 8.86 -11.53
CA MET A 253 8.72 8.85 -12.74
C MET A 253 9.47 8.19 -13.91
N PRO A 254 8.87 7.19 -14.59
CA PRO A 254 9.32 6.72 -15.90
C PRO A 254 8.71 7.58 -17.03
N PRO A 255 9.23 7.55 -18.27
CA PRO A 255 10.41 6.84 -18.77
C PRO A 255 11.72 7.60 -18.50
N PRO A 256 12.90 7.08 -18.93
CA PRO A 256 14.19 7.75 -18.76
C PRO A 256 14.23 9.22 -19.22
N PRO A 257 15.08 10.05 -18.59
CA PRO A 257 16.14 9.68 -17.65
C PRO A 257 15.61 9.29 -16.27
N VAL A 258 15.86 8.06 -15.82
CA VAL A 258 15.53 7.59 -14.47
C VAL A 258 16.84 7.60 -13.65
N PRO A 259 16.81 8.09 -12.40
CA PRO A 259 15.64 8.61 -11.70
C PRO A 259 15.19 10.00 -12.17
N ASN A 260 13.87 10.18 -12.23
CA ASN A 260 13.22 11.47 -12.47
C ASN A 260 12.21 11.72 -11.37
N ILE A 261 12.20 12.94 -10.82
CA ILE A 261 11.23 13.26 -9.77
C ILE A 261 9.88 13.61 -10.40
N GLY A 262 8.81 13.00 -9.89
CA GLY A 262 7.45 13.37 -10.29
C GLY A 262 7.07 14.80 -9.87
N PRO A 263 5.88 15.27 -10.25
CA PRO A 263 5.34 16.56 -9.82
C PRO A 263 5.37 16.73 -8.29
N ALA A 264 5.41 17.98 -7.80
CA ALA A 264 5.54 18.26 -6.38
C ALA A 264 4.47 17.59 -5.49
N SER A 265 3.27 17.36 -6.01
CA SER A 265 2.19 16.66 -5.31
C SER A 265 2.43 15.15 -5.12
N THR A 266 3.34 14.56 -5.90
CA THR A 266 3.81 13.18 -5.82
C THR A 266 5.14 13.04 -5.05
N ASN A 267 5.67 14.16 -4.56
CA ASN A 267 6.85 14.24 -3.70
C ASN A 267 6.45 15.02 -2.44
N PHE A 268 6.06 14.34 -1.37
CA PHE A 268 5.60 15.00 -0.15
C PHE A 268 6.48 14.66 1.05
N ASN A 269 6.70 15.66 1.89
CA ASN A 269 7.40 15.53 3.16
C ASN A 269 6.53 16.19 4.24
N SER A 270 6.25 15.50 5.33
CA SER A 270 5.38 16.04 6.39
C SER A 270 5.98 17.22 7.17
N VAL A 271 7.31 17.37 7.16
CA VAL A 271 8.03 18.46 7.86
C VAL A 271 8.24 19.66 6.95
N PHE A 272 8.63 19.43 5.69
CA PHE A 272 9.02 20.48 4.75
C PHE A 272 8.04 20.73 3.60
N GLY A 273 6.99 19.92 3.48
CA GLY A 273 5.94 20.06 2.47
C GLY A 273 6.26 19.44 1.11
N PRO A 274 5.47 19.80 0.07
CA PRO A 274 5.64 19.28 -1.29
C PRO A 274 7.01 19.65 -1.90
N GLY A 275 7.60 18.72 -2.67
CA GLY A 275 8.86 18.90 -3.40
C GLY A 275 10.13 18.74 -2.55
N ALA A 276 10.04 18.45 -1.26
CA ALA A 276 11.19 18.54 -0.36
C ALA A 276 12.13 17.31 -0.37
N ASN A 277 11.64 16.13 -0.77
CA ASN A 277 12.50 14.95 -0.89
C ASN A 277 13.30 15.02 -2.20
N ALA A 278 14.41 14.30 -2.25
CA ALA A 278 15.29 14.26 -3.41
C ALA A 278 15.45 12.83 -3.94
N ILE A 279 15.77 12.73 -5.23
CA ILE A 279 16.16 11.47 -5.87
C ILE A 279 17.38 11.71 -6.76
N ALA A 280 18.31 10.76 -6.79
CA ALA A 280 19.50 10.79 -7.63
C ALA A 280 19.85 9.37 -8.11
N SER A 281 20.54 9.26 -9.23
CA SER A 281 21.06 7.96 -9.68
C SER A 281 22.14 7.48 -8.71
N SER A 282 22.10 6.20 -8.33
CA SER A 282 23.16 5.52 -7.58
C SER A 282 23.86 4.43 -8.40
N GLY A 283 23.61 4.41 -9.72
CA GLY A 283 24.11 3.43 -10.68
C GLY A 283 23.04 3.04 -11.70
N PRO A 284 23.35 2.19 -12.69
CA PRO A 284 22.37 1.68 -13.64
C PRO A 284 21.20 0.98 -12.92
N GLY A 285 19.95 1.36 -13.21
CA GLY A 285 18.74 0.85 -12.58
C GLY A 285 18.67 1.03 -11.06
N LEU A 286 19.41 2.00 -10.53
CA LEU A 286 19.47 2.31 -9.11
C LEU A 286 19.12 3.75 -8.82
N SER A 287 18.24 3.92 -7.84
CA SER A 287 17.86 5.22 -7.32
C SER A 287 18.20 5.36 -5.84
N LEU A 288 18.84 6.47 -5.49
CA LEU A 288 18.98 6.97 -4.14
C LEU A 288 17.84 7.96 -3.88
N VAL A 289 16.96 7.63 -2.94
CA VAL A 289 15.93 8.53 -2.43
C VAL A 289 16.39 9.11 -1.09
N VAL A 290 16.26 10.42 -0.92
CA VAL A 290 16.58 11.13 0.33
C VAL A 290 15.32 11.80 0.86
N PHE A 291 14.87 11.35 2.03
CA PHE A 291 13.81 11.99 2.80
C PHE A 291 14.42 12.94 3.82
N ARG A 292 14.25 14.25 3.61
CA ARG A 292 14.89 15.28 4.44
C ARG A 292 14.14 15.52 5.74
N GLY A 293 14.84 15.61 6.87
CA GLY A 293 14.24 15.95 8.17
C GLY A 293 13.30 14.89 8.75
N LEU A 294 13.25 13.69 8.16
CA LEU A 294 12.30 12.64 8.56
C LEU A 294 12.90 11.52 9.41
N ALA A 295 14.20 11.55 9.74
CA ALA A 295 14.89 10.48 10.48
C ALA A 295 14.37 10.28 11.90
N GLN A 296 13.26 9.56 12.05
CA GLN A 296 12.61 9.21 13.30
C GLN A 296 12.37 7.71 13.33
N ARG A 297 12.60 7.09 14.48
CA ARG A 297 12.57 5.63 14.64
C ARG A 297 11.62 5.26 15.77
N PRO A 298 10.90 4.14 15.68
CA PRO A 298 10.99 3.14 14.62
C PRO A 298 10.32 3.60 13.30
N ASP A 299 10.77 3.06 12.17
CA ASP A 299 10.28 3.43 10.83
C ASP A 299 10.20 2.27 9.83
N THR A 300 9.66 2.56 8.65
CA THR A 300 9.50 1.62 7.54
C THR A 300 9.61 2.34 6.20
N VAL A 301 10.10 1.61 5.20
CA VAL A 301 10.15 2.04 3.81
C VAL A 301 9.45 1.01 2.94
N GLN A 302 8.51 1.43 2.09
CA GLN A 302 7.86 0.56 1.12
C GLN A 302 8.13 1.07 -0.30
N VAL A 303 8.31 0.12 -1.23
CA VAL A 303 8.55 0.40 -2.64
C VAL A 303 7.59 -0.42 -3.49
N THR A 304 6.98 0.24 -4.47
CA THR A 304 6.17 -0.41 -5.52
C THR A 304 6.65 0.05 -6.88
N ALA A 305 6.75 -0.87 -7.85
CA ALA A 305 7.15 -0.56 -9.22
C ALA A 305 6.06 0.25 -9.97
N VAL A 306 6.50 1.06 -10.93
CA VAL A 306 5.63 1.80 -11.85
C VAL A 306 6.05 1.44 -13.28
N GLY A 307 5.18 0.71 -13.98
CA GLY A 307 5.52 0.09 -15.26
C GLY A 307 4.36 -0.74 -15.79
N GLN A 308 4.53 -1.29 -17.00
CA GLN A 308 3.49 -2.11 -17.65
C GLN A 308 4.01 -3.48 -18.10
N ARG A 309 5.24 -3.81 -17.69
CA ARG A 309 6.03 -4.91 -18.25
C ARG A 309 6.32 -6.00 -17.20
N GLY A 310 5.64 -5.96 -16.06
CA GLY A 310 5.85 -6.89 -14.96
C GLY A 310 7.16 -6.62 -14.24
N GLU A 311 7.54 -5.36 -14.17
CA GLU A 311 8.72 -4.96 -13.43
C GLU A 311 8.40 -5.03 -11.93
N PHE A 312 9.43 -5.29 -11.12
CA PHE A 312 9.31 -5.22 -9.67
C PHE A 312 10.53 -4.53 -9.11
N CYS A 313 10.34 -3.84 -7.99
CA CYS A 313 11.40 -3.12 -7.33
C CYS A 313 11.61 -3.66 -5.91
N ASN A 314 12.86 -3.61 -5.45
CA ASN A 314 13.22 -3.93 -4.10
C ASN A 314 14.24 -2.91 -3.55
N LEU A 315 14.58 -3.06 -2.28
CA LEU A 315 15.68 -2.35 -1.67
C LEU A 315 16.92 -3.24 -1.72
N GLN A 316 18.06 -2.75 -2.18
CA GLN A 316 19.28 -3.57 -2.07
C GLN A 316 19.84 -3.63 -0.65
N TRP A 317 19.53 -2.62 0.16
CA TRP A 317 20.00 -2.50 1.54
C TRP A 317 18.96 -1.79 2.39
N TYR A 318 19.12 -1.88 3.71
CA TYR A 318 18.38 -1.04 4.65
C TYR A 318 18.62 0.44 4.36
N TRP A 319 17.65 1.28 4.71
CA TRP A 319 17.87 2.72 4.70
C TRP A 319 18.83 3.13 5.80
N ALA A 320 19.50 4.27 5.60
CA ALA A 320 20.48 4.82 6.53
C ALA A 320 20.04 6.19 7.04
N TYR A 321 20.55 6.58 8.20
CA TYR A 321 20.29 7.87 8.81
C TYR A 321 21.57 8.69 8.79
N ILE A 322 21.51 9.89 8.20
CA ILE A 322 22.64 10.83 8.20
C ILE A 322 22.09 12.18 8.67
N GLY A 323 22.47 12.58 9.88
CA GLY A 323 21.86 13.74 10.53
C GLY A 323 20.36 13.52 10.73
N THR A 324 19.55 14.42 10.18
CA THR A 324 18.08 14.37 10.26
C THR A 324 17.43 13.67 9.06
N ASP A 325 18.22 13.16 8.13
CA ASP A 325 17.75 12.69 6.83
C ASP A 325 17.81 11.16 6.74
N VAL A 326 16.87 10.59 5.98
CA VAL A 326 16.80 9.16 5.69
C VAL A 326 17.23 8.93 4.24
N TYR A 327 18.20 8.03 4.07
CA TYR A 327 18.79 7.67 2.78
C TYR A 327 18.35 6.25 2.39
N VAL A 328 17.50 6.15 1.37
CA VAL A 328 17.13 4.89 0.72
C VAL A 328 18.02 4.72 -0.50
N ARG A 329 19.23 4.20 -0.29
CA ARG A 329 20.34 4.36 -1.25
C ARG A 329 20.14 3.65 -2.59
N ASN A 330 19.49 2.49 -2.56
CA ASN A 330 19.44 1.58 -3.71
C ASN A 330 18.03 0.99 -3.83
N VAL A 331 17.07 1.80 -4.28
CA VAL A 331 15.85 1.27 -4.88
C VAL A 331 16.24 0.70 -6.24
N ALA A 332 16.08 -0.60 -6.42
CA ALA A 332 16.47 -1.33 -7.62
C ALA A 332 15.26 -1.98 -8.26
N CYS A 333 15.04 -1.71 -9.55
CA CYS A 333 13.96 -2.32 -10.32
C CYS A 333 14.50 -3.35 -11.31
N TYR A 334 13.73 -4.41 -11.52
CA TYR A 334 14.09 -5.55 -12.35
C TYR A 334 12.94 -5.89 -13.28
N THR A 335 13.29 -6.33 -14.48
CA THR A 335 12.39 -7.06 -15.38
C THR A 335 11.90 -8.35 -14.73
N PRO A 336 10.81 -8.98 -15.23
CA PRO A 336 10.35 -10.26 -14.71
C PRO A 336 11.40 -11.38 -14.72
N LEU A 337 12.36 -11.31 -15.66
CA LEU A 337 13.46 -12.27 -15.78
C LEU A 337 14.65 -11.95 -14.86
N GLY A 338 14.58 -10.88 -14.07
CA GLY A 338 15.59 -10.49 -13.10
C GLY A 338 16.72 -9.62 -13.64
N ALA A 339 16.67 -9.19 -14.90
CA ALA A 339 17.59 -8.19 -15.42
C ALA A 339 17.23 -6.81 -14.86
N ARG A 340 18.23 -6.04 -14.43
CA ARG A 340 18.05 -4.69 -13.89
C ARG A 340 17.54 -3.73 -14.97
N VAL A 341 16.63 -2.83 -14.60
CA VAL A 341 16.00 -1.88 -15.53
C VAL A 341 15.83 -0.50 -14.88
N ASP A 342 15.95 0.54 -15.71
CA ASP A 342 15.59 1.90 -15.37
C ASP A 342 14.06 2.05 -15.45
N SER A 343 13.38 1.68 -14.38
CA SER A 343 11.92 1.78 -14.23
C SER A 343 11.52 2.76 -13.14
N GLY A 344 10.26 3.19 -13.17
CA GLY A 344 9.68 4.05 -12.16
C GLY A 344 9.35 3.28 -10.87
N SER A 345 9.20 4.02 -9.78
CA SER A 345 8.80 3.44 -8.50
C SER A 345 8.15 4.48 -7.59
N PHE A 346 7.21 4.05 -6.77
CA PHE A 346 6.80 4.81 -5.59
C PHE A 346 7.60 4.35 -4.38
N THR A 347 8.24 5.29 -3.69
CA THR A 347 8.88 5.05 -2.39
C THR A 347 8.11 5.80 -1.31
N SER A 348 7.70 5.09 -0.25
CA SER A 348 7.02 5.66 0.91
C SER A 348 7.87 5.41 2.16
N TYR A 349 8.07 6.45 2.97
CA TYR A 349 8.73 6.40 4.27
C TYR A 349 7.72 6.80 5.35
N ASN A 350 7.68 6.04 6.45
CA ASN A 350 6.79 6.34 7.57
C ASN A 350 7.48 5.95 8.88
N SER A 351 7.51 6.85 9.87
CA SER A 351 7.91 6.52 11.24
C SER A 351 6.69 6.33 12.13
N GLU A 352 6.82 5.68 13.28
CA GLU A 352 5.76 5.61 14.31
C GLU A 352 5.21 6.99 14.72
N PHE A 353 6.08 8.03 14.75
CA PHE A 353 5.83 9.31 15.41
C PHE A 353 5.32 10.42 14.51
#